data_AF-A0A2G9T4K3-F1
#
_entry.id   AF-A0A2G9T4K3-F1
#
_cell.length_a   1.000
_cell.length_b   1.000
_cell.length_c   1.000
_cell.angle_alpha   90.00
_cell.angle_beta   90.00
_cell.angle_gamma   90.00
#
_symmetry.space_group_name_H-M   'P 1'
#
loop_
_entity.id
_entity.type
_entity.pdbx_description
1 polymer ?
#
loop_
_entity_poly.entity_id
_entity_poly.type
_entity_poly.pdbx_seq_one_letter_code
_entity_poly.pdbx_strand_id
1 'polypeptide(L)'
;MYIAGGIKLSASSLAWEPKKGQQVLKVTNNLKKKQAMKLKCSNNEMYKVNPVFAMLDVGKSLDIVISRTGGPVKPEKILVLTTP
;
A
#
# COMPACT_ATOMS: atom_id res chain seq x y z
N MET A 1 -0.21 9.77 -5.70
CA MET A 1 -0.81 8.44 -5.56
C MET A 1 -2.01 8.39 -6.50
N TYR A 2 -2.06 7.49 -7.48
CA TYR A 2 -3.24 7.33 -8.33
C TYR A 2 -4.17 6.32 -7.67
N ILE A 3 -5.42 6.70 -7.43
CA ILE A 3 -6.44 5.87 -6.78
C ILE A 3 -7.55 5.63 -7.82
N ALA A 4 -7.79 4.36 -8.17
CA ALA A 4 -9.00 4.00 -8.92
C ALA A 4 -10.21 4.26 -8.01
N GLY A 5 -11.20 5.01 -8.49
CA GLY A 5 -12.19 5.80 -7.73
C GLY A 5 -13.12 5.11 -6.72
N GLY A 6 -12.82 3.93 -6.18
CA GLY A 6 -13.55 3.32 -5.07
C GLY A 6 -12.71 2.51 -4.08
N ILE A 7 -11.39 2.56 -4.20
CA ILE A 7 -10.47 2.01 -3.18
C ILE A 7 -10.09 3.13 -2.23
N LYS A 8 -10.42 2.99 -0.94
CA LYS A 8 -10.06 3.95 0.10
C LYS A 8 -8.77 3.51 0.78
N LEU A 9 -7.91 4.47 1.07
CA LEU A 9 -6.66 4.28 1.81
C LEU A 9 -6.73 5.02 3.14
N SER A 10 -6.13 4.47 4.19
CA SER A 10 -6.08 5.16 5.50
C SER A 10 -5.19 6.39 5.50
N ALA A 11 -4.22 6.46 4.59
CA ALA A 11 -3.31 7.59 4.43
C ALA A 11 -2.90 7.74 2.95
N SER A 12 -2.61 8.98 2.54
CA SER A 12 -2.11 9.31 1.19
C SER A 12 -0.58 9.35 1.12
N SER A 13 0.09 9.42 2.26
CA SER A 13 1.54 9.42 2.42
C SER A 13 1.94 8.78 3.76
N LEU A 14 3.17 8.29 3.85
CA LEU A 14 3.76 7.72 5.06
C LEU A 14 5.08 8.44 5.34
N ALA A 15 5.23 8.98 6.55
CA ALA A 15 6.45 9.67 6.97
C ALA A 15 7.40 8.69 7.64
N TRP A 16 8.68 8.71 7.26
CA TRP A 16 9.67 7.75 7.72
C TRP A 16 10.86 8.43 8.39
N GLU A 17 11.35 7.83 9.47
CA GLU A 17 12.65 8.16 10.04
C GLU A 17 13.79 7.44 9.30
N PRO A 18 15.06 7.88 9.43
CA PRO A 18 16.21 7.21 8.83
C PRO A 18 16.49 5.79 9.37
N LYS A 19 15.78 5.37 10.41
CA LYS A 19 15.94 4.07 11.09
C LYS A 19 15.08 2.98 10.43
N LYS A 20 15.30 1.74 10.86
CA LYS A 20 14.38 0.63 10.57
C LYS A 20 13.02 0.92 11.18
N GLY A 21 11.96 0.54 10.48
CA GLY A 21 10.61 0.76 10.98
C GLY A 21 9.57 0.04 10.14
N GLN A 22 8.34 0.03 10.63
CA GLN A 22 7.20 -0.57 9.95
C GLN A 22 5.98 0.32 10.12
N GLN A 23 5.18 0.44 9.07
CA GLN A 23 3.91 1.13 9.08
C GLN A 23 2.85 0.29 8.36
N VAL A 24 1.60 0.48 8.75
CA VAL A 24 0.46 -0.24 8.18
C VAL A 24 -0.42 0.73 7.41
N LEU A 25 -0.63 0.43 6.13
CA LEU A 25 -1.58 1.13 5.27
C LEU A 25 -2.83 0.27 5.13
N LYS A 26 -3.96 0.75 5.63
CA LYS A 26 -5.25 0.05 5.48
C LYS A 26 -5.88 0.43 4.15
N VAL A 27 -6.31 -0.58 3.41
CA VAL A 27 -6.96 -0.45 2.10
C VAL A 27 -8.35 -1.05 2.15
N THR A 28 -9.37 -0.26 1.83
CA THR A 28 -10.78 -0.66 1.89
C THR A 28 -11.41 -0.63 0.51
N ASN A 29 -12.10 -1.72 0.14
CA ASN A 29 -12.86 -1.78 -1.10
C ASN A 29 -14.30 -1.30 -0.88
N ASN A 30 -14.61 -0.09 -1.32
CA ASN A 30 -15.97 0.46 -1.27
C ASN A 30 -16.72 0.31 -2.62
N LEU A 31 -16.18 -0.47 -3.55
CA LEU A 31 -16.84 -0.78 -4.82
C LEU A 31 -17.87 -1.90 -4.64
N LYS A 32 -18.72 -2.10 -5.66
CA LYS A 32 -19.76 -3.14 -5.67
C LYS A 32 -19.25 -4.50 -6.16
N LYS A 33 -17.95 -4.65 -6.42
CA LYS A 33 -17.32 -5.89 -6.90
C LYS A 33 -16.05 -6.17 -6.10
N LYS A 34 -15.74 -7.46 -5.95
CA LYS A 34 -14.43 -7.91 -5.47
C LYS A 34 -13.34 -7.32 -6.36
N GLN A 35 -12.19 -7.00 -5.78
CA GLN A 35 -11.07 -6.45 -6.53
C GLN A 35 -9.84 -7.33 -6.35
N ALA A 36 -9.15 -7.65 -7.43
CA ALA A 36 -7.77 -8.11 -7.37
C ALA A 36 -6.85 -6.89 -7.27
N MET A 37 -5.92 -6.93 -6.32
CA MET A 37 -5.00 -5.84 -6.03
C MET A 37 -3.55 -6.30 -6.22
N LYS A 38 -2.73 -5.42 -6.83
CA LYS A 38 -1.28 -5.55 -6.93
C LYS A 38 -0.61 -4.29 -6.42
N LEU A 39 0.36 -4.44 -5.53
CA LEU A 39 1.21 -3.35 -5.06
C LEU A 39 2.55 -3.34 -5.78
N LYS A 40 3.00 -2.14 -6.10
CA LYS A 40 4.35 -1.88 -6.60
C LYS A 40 4.99 -0.78 -5.78
N CYS A 41 6.25 -0.92 -5.43
CA CYS A 41 7.05 0.12 -4.80
C CYS A 41 8.15 0.56 -5.77
N SER A 42 8.50 1.85 -5.76
CA SER A 42 9.62 2.38 -6.55
C SER A 42 10.99 1.88 -6.06
N ASN A 43 11.10 1.50 -4.79
CA ASN A 43 12.35 1.06 -4.19
C ASN A 43 12.15 -0.18 -3.31
N ASN A 44 12.37 -1.36 -3.90
CA ASN A 44 12.21 -2.65 -3.22
C ASN A 44 13.43 -3.06 -2.36
N GLU A 45 14.52 -2.30 -2.40
CA GLU A 45 15.72 -2.54 -1.58
C GLU A 45 15.52 -1.99 -0.17
N MET A 46 15.03 -0.75 -0.08
CA MET A 46 14.79 -0.08 1.21
C MET A 46 13.41 -0.37 1.80
N TYR A 47 12.40 -0.63 0.95
CA TYR A 47 11.03 -0.87 1.38
C TYR A 47 10.53 -2.24 0.93
N LYS A 48 9.92 -2.96 1.86
CA LYS A 48 9.20 -4.22 1.60
C LYS A 48 7.73 -3.99 1.84
N VAL A 49 6.90 -4.50 0.94
CA VAL A 49 5.44 -4.39 1.01
C VAL A 49 4.86 -5.79 1.13
N ASN A 50 3.94 -5.98 2.07
CA ASN A 50 3.28 -7.26 2.30
C ASN A 50 1.79 -7.05 2.64
N PRO A 51 0.85 -7.69 1.93
CA PRO A 51 1.05 -8.55 0.76
C PRO A 51 1.32 -7.75 -0.53
N VAL A 52 1.99 -8.35 -1.52
CA VAL A 52 2.17 -7.74 -2.86
C VAL A 52 0.94 -7.94 -3.75
N PHE A 53 0.25 -9.07 -3.58
CA PHE A 53 -1.00 -9.40 -4.26
C PHE A 53 -2.05 -9.75 -3.24
N ALA A 54 -3.27 -9.28 -3.44
CA ALA A 54 -4.38 -9.64 -2.59
C ALA A 54 -5.71 -9.57 -3.34
N MET A 55 -6.67 -10.32 -2.82
CA MET A 55 -8.07 -10.22 -3.21
C MET A 55 -8.80 -9.45 -2.11
N LEU A 56 -9.52 -8.39 -2.49
CA LEU A 56 -10.24 -7.53 -1.56
C LEU A 56 -11.74 -7.61 -1.83
N ASP A 57 -12.47 -8.29 -0.95
CA ASP A 57 -13.91 -8.43 -1.03
C ASP A 57 -14.63 -7.10 -0.81
N VAL A 58 -15.88 -7.00 -1.30
CA VAL A 58 -16.72 -5.82 -1.18
C VAL A 58 -16.92 -5.44 0.29
N GLY A 59 -16.66 -4.18 0.63
CA GLY A 59 -16.78 -3.65 1.99
C GLY A 59 -15.69 -4.12 2.96
N LYS A 60 -14.73 -4.94 2.52
CA LYS A 60 -13.64 -5.42 3.37
C LYS A 60 -12.43 -4.50 3.28
N SER A 61 -11.65 -4.55 4.36
CA SER A 61 -10.37 -3.86 4.46
C SER A 61 -9.23 -4.87 4.56
N LEU A 62 -8.07 -4.48 4.04
CA LEU A 62 -6.83 -5.22 4.12
C LEU A 62 -5.75 -4.31 4.66
N ASP A 63 -4.99 -4.81 5.61
CA ASP A 63 -3.83 -4.13 6.15
C ASP A 63 -2.59 -4.50 5.33
N ILE A 64 -1.95 -3.49 4.77
CA ILE A 64 -0.72 -3.61 4.00
C ILE A 64 0.41 -3.14 4.88
N VAL A 65 1.28 -4.08 5.21
CA VAL A 65 2.50 -3.83 5.97
C VAL A 65 3.57 -3.31 5.03
N ILE A 66 4.15 -2.17 5.38
CA ILE A 66 5.30 -1.59 4.70
C ILE A 66 6.44 -1.56 5.70
N SER A 67 7.52 -2.26 5.40
CA SER A 67 8.71 -2.36 6.26
C SER A 67 9.88 -1.64 5.61
N ARG A 68 10.57 -0.80 6.37
CA ARG A 68 11.75 -0.04 5.96
C ARG A 68 13.01 -0.63 6.60
N THR A 69 14.05 -0.86 5.81
CA THR A 69 15.33 -1.44 6.27
C THR A 69 16.32 -0.41 6.85
N GLY A 70 15.99 0.88 6.79
CA GLY A 70 16.80 2.01 7.26
C GLY A 70 17.54 2.71 6.12
N GLY A 71 18.30 3.76 6.43
CA GLY A 71 19.09 4.51 5.45
C GLY A 71 18.50 5.89 5.12
N PRO A 72 18.98 6.55 4.04
CA PRO A 72 18.54 7.90 3.68
C PRO A 72 17.04 8.00 3.43
N VAL A 73 16.39 9.01 4.00
CA VAL A 73 14.96 9.26 3.77
C VAL A 73 14.81 10.06 2.48
N LYS A 74 14.47 9.37 1.40
CA LYS A 74 14.09 9.98 0.12
C LYS A 74 12.60 9.76 -0.15
N PRO A 75 11.91 10.70 -0.82
CA PRO A 75 10.54 10.50 -1.27
C PRO A 75 10.47 9.33 -2.26
N GLU A 76 9.71 8.29 -1.90
CA GLU A 76 9.46 7.12 -2.72
C GLU A 76 7.96 6.98 -3.01
N LYS A 77 7.59 6.18 -4.01
CA LYS A 77 6.21 6.00 -4.45
C LYS A 77 5.77 4.55 -4.25
N ILE A 78 4.55 4.39 -3.73
CA ILE A 78 3.82 3.12 -3.75
C ILE A 78 2.63 3.29 -4.70
N LEU A 79 2.47 2.32 -5.59
CA LEU A 79 1.37 2.24 -6.52
C LEU A 79 0.47 1.07 -6.13
N VAL A 80 -0.82 1.37 -5.96
CA VAL A 80 -1.87 0.39 -5.71
C VAL A 80 -2.65 0.23 -7.02
N LEU A 81 -2.52 -0.93 -7.64
CA LEU A 81 -3.25 -1.29 -8.86
C LEU A 81 -4.40 -2.20 -8.48
N THR A 82 -5.60 -1.91 -8.99
CA THR A 82 -6.77 -2.75 -8.77
C THR A 82 -7.50 -3.04 -10.07
N THR A 83 -8.06 -4.23 -10.16
CA THR A 83 -8.99 -4.63 -11.22
C THR A 83 -10.19 -5.36 -10.60
N PRO A 84 -11.41 -5.18 -11.13
CA PRO A 84 -12.57 -6.02 -10.79
C PRO A 84 -12.37 -7.49 -11.12
#